data_AF-A0AAV0IK24-F1
#
_entry.id   AF-A0AAV0IK24-F1
#
_cell.length_a   1.000
_cell.length_b   1.000
_cell.length_c   1.000
_cell.angle_alpha   90.00
_cell.angle_beta   90.00
_cell.angle_gamma   90.00
#
_symmetry.space_group_name_H-M   'P 1'
#
loop_
_entity.id
_entity.type
_entity.pdbx_description
1 polymer ?
#
loop_
_entity_poly.entity_id
_entity_poly.type
_entity_poly.pdbx_seq_one_letter_code
_entity_poly.pdbx_strand_id
1 'polypeptide(L)' 'MSPRSMAKDLSGTIKEILGTCVSVGCTVDGKDPKDLQQEITDGEIEVPLE' A
#
# COMPACT_ATOMS: atom_id res chain seq x y z
N MET A 1 16.01 12.13 -11.36
CA MET A 1 15.31 12.16 -10.06
C MET A 1 15.46 10.77 -9.47
N SER A 2 16.07 10.60 -8.30
CA SER A 2 16.16 9.26 -7.69
C SER A 2 14.76 8.74 -7.35
N PRO A 3 14.53 7.42 -7.41
CA PRO A 3 13.26 6.83 -6.99
C PRO A 3 12.98 7.21 -5.53
N ARG A 4 11.72 7.56 -5.24
CA ARG A 4 11.30 8.01 -3.90
C ARG A 4 10.98 6.85 -2.96
N SER A 5 10.65 5.69 -3.50
CA SER A 5 10.43 4.46 -2.75
C SER A 5 11.65 3.55 -2.87
N MET A 6 11.93 2.83 -1.78
CA MET A 6 12.97 1.79 -1.72
C MET A 6 12.39 0.38 -1.96
N ALA A 7 11.11 0.28 -2.30
CA ALA A 7 10.44 -0.98 -2.58
C ALA A 7 10.97 -1.63 -3.88
N LYS A 8 11.06 -2.96 -3.87
CA LYS A 8 11.44 -3.75 -5.06
C LYS A 8 10.32 -3.82 -6.08
N ASP A 9 9.09 -3.85 -5.60
CA ASP A 9 7.87 -4.05 -6.38
C ASP A 9 6.88 -2.91 -6.11
N LEU A 10 5.98 -2.64 -7.06
CA LEU A 10 4.93 -1.62 -6.90
C LEU A 10 4.05 -1.89 -5.67
N SER A 11 3.80 -3.17 -5.36
CA SER A 11 3.06 -3.59 -4.17
C SER A 11 3.71 -3.11 -2.87
N GLY A 12 5.04 -3.05 -2.82
CA GLY A 12 5.77 -2.49 -1.68
C GLY A 12 5.60 -0.97 -1.57
N THR A 13 5.64 -0.25 -2.69
CA THR A 13 5.39 1.20 -2.72
C THR A 13 3.97 1.53 -2.23
N ILE A 14 2.97 0.75 -2.65
CA ILE A 14 1.58 0.94 -2.21
C ILE A 14 1.45 0.68 -0.70
N LYS A 15 2.11 -0.35 -0.17
CA LYS A 15 2.11 -0.63 1.28
C LYS A 15 2.78 0.49 2.09
N GLU A 16 3.84 1.12 1.57
CA GLU A 16 4.46 2.30 2.23
C GLU A 16 3.48 3.48 2.33
N ILE A 17 2.72 3.75 1.27
CA ILE A 17 1.69 4.80 1.25
C ILE A 17 0.57 4.47 2.26
N LEU A 18 0.05 3.24 2.23
CA LEU A 18 -0.99 2.79 3.16
C LEU A 18 -0.51 2.80 4.62
N GLY A 19 0.75 2.45 4.90
CA GLY A 19 1.34 2.57 6.23
C GLY A 19 1.39 4.01 6.75
N THR A 20 1.54 4.98 5.84
CA THR A 20 1.42 6.40 6.17
C THR A 20 -0.02 6.77 6.52
N CYS A 21 -1.01 6.28 5.78
CA CYS A 21 -2.44 6.47 6.07
C CYS A 21 -2.84 5.93 7.46
N VAL A 22 -2.25 4.80 7.88
CA VAL A 22 -2.41 4.29 9.26
C VAL A 22 -1.94 5.31 10.30
N SER A 23 -0.76 5.90 10.09
CA SER A 23 -0.17 6.88 11.01
C SER A 23 -0.96 8.20 11.05
N VAL A 24 -1.55 8.58 9.92
CA VAL A 24 -2.44 9.74 9.79
C VAL A 24 -3.81 9.48 10.41
N GLY A 25 -4.23 8.22 10.54
CA GLY A 25 -5.55 7.84 11.06
C GLY A 25 -6.68 8.12 10.06
N CYS A 26 -6.41 8.00 8.76
CA CYS A 26 -7.42 8.14 7.71
C CYS A 26 -7.83 6.79 7.13
N THR A 27 -9.08 6.71 6.69
CA THR A 27 -9.60 5.57 5.94
C THR A 27 -9.30 5.75 4.45
N VAL A 28 -9.03 4.64 3.76
CA VAL A 28 -8.86 4.61 2.30
C VAL A 28 -10.00 3.78 1.73
N ASP A 29 -10.78 4.35 0.81
CA ASP A 29 -11.99 3.73 0.25
C ASP A 29 -12.97 3.17 1.30
N GLY A 30 -13.05 3.83 2.47
CA GLY A 30 -13.92 3.42 3.58
C GLY A 30 -13.44 2.20 4.37
N LYS A 31 -12.26 1.65 4.05
CA LYS A 31 -11.62 0.56 4.79
C LYS A 31 -10.46 1.06 5.66
N ASP A 32 -10.08 0.26 6.66
CA ASP A 32 -8.86 0.49 7.42
C ASP A 32 -7.64 0.23 6.51
N PRO A 33 -6.67 1.14 6.47
CA PRO A 33 -5.48 0.95 5.63
C PRO A 33 -4.62 -0.26 6.03
N LYS A 34 -4.78 -0.84 7.24
CA LYS A 34 -4.16 -2.13 7.59
C LYS A 34 -4.83 -3.31 6.90
N ASP A 35 -6.16 -3.30 6.80
CA ASP A 35 -6.90 -4.36 6.12
C ASP A 35 -6.54 -4.38 4.64
N LEU A 36 -6.46 -3.20 4.01
CA LEU A 36 -6.01 -3.08 2.61
C LEU A 36 -4.56 -3.58 2.39
N GLN A 37 -3.66 -3.33 3.35
CA GLN A 37 -2.29 -3.88 3.27
C GLN A 37 -2.28 -5.41 3.33
N GLN A 38 -3.20 -6.00 4.09
CA GLN A 38 -3.37 -7.44 4.19
C GLN A 38 -3.97 -8.00 2.89
N GLU A 39 -5.04 -7.40 2.35
CA GLU A 39 -5.65 -7.77 1.07
C GLU A 39 -4.62 -7.73 -0.09
N ILE A 40 -3.70 -6.76 -0.10
CA ILE A 40 -2.58 -6.69 -1.07
C ILE A 40 -1.54 -7.80 -0.82
N THR A 41 -1.32 -8.18 0.43
CA THR A 41 -0.38 -9.27 0.79
C THR A 41 -0.95 -10.64 0.40
N ASP A 42 -2.24 -10.83 0.59
CA ASP A 42 -2.96 -12.06 0.30
C ASP A 42 -3.27 -12.19 -1.20
N GLY A 43 -3.03 -11.13 -1.99
CA GLY A 43 -3.23 -11.09 -3.43
C GLY A 43 -4.70 -10.93 -3.83
N GLU A 44 -5.55 -10.50 -2.91
CA GLU A 44 -6.97 -10.19 -3.17
C GLU A 44 -7.13 -8.90 -3.96
N ILE A 45 -6.22 -7.94 -3.77
CA ILE A 45 -6.11 -6.73 -4.58
C ILE A 45 -5.05 -6.96 -5.66
N GLU A 46 -5.48 -6.98 -6.93
CA GLU A 46 -4.57 -7.00 -8.07
C GLU A 46 -3.79 -5.69 -8.13
N VAL A 47 -2.49 -5.79 -7.81
CA VAL A 47 -1.54 -4.71 -8.05
C VAL A 47 -0.94 -4.91 -9.44
N PRO A 48 -0.98 -3.90 -10.32
CA PRO A 48 -0.33 -3.98 -11.62
C PRO A 48 1.15 -4.33 -11.45
N LEU A 49 1.58 -5.41 -12.08
CA LEU A 49 2.99 -5.74 -12.23
C LEU A 49 3.52 -4.89 -13.38
N GLU A 50 4.11 -3.73 -13.05
CA GLU A 50 4.86 -2.96 -14.05
C GLU A 50 6.22 -3.60 -14.30
#